data_AF-A0A2H0N3U1-F1
#
_entry.id   AF-A0A2H0N3U1-F1
#
_cell.length_a   1.000
_cell.length_b   1.000
_cell.length_c   1.000
_cell.angle_alpha   90.00
_cell.angle_beta   90.00
_cell.angle_gamma   90.00
#
_symmetry.space_group_name_H-M   'P 1'
#
loop_
_entity.id
_entity.type
_entity.pdbx_description
1 polymer ?
#
loop_
_entity_poly.entity_id
_entity_poly.type
_entity_poly.pdbx_seq_one_letter_code
_entity_poly.pdbx_strand_id
1 'polypeptide(L)'
;MKKSFIEQMKEKLEERKKSLEKELKSFAQKSEVSQKDWQTLYPHFDGGNIEEEANEVEEYESLLPIEYTLELRLKDVNLALEKINLSTKLEVNTERSQSIKKDKYGICEKCGRKISKERLKIFPEARTCSKCK
;
A
#
# COMPACT_ATOMS: atom_id res chain seq x y z
N MET A 1 -17.38 -7.77 -9.09
CA MET A 1 -16.50 -7.99 -10.28
C MET A 1 -16.44 -9.50 -10.60
N LYS A 2 -15.78 -10.01 -11.67
CA LYS A 2 -15.62 -11.49 -11.83
C LYS A 2 -14.69 -12.01 -10.73
N LYS A 3 -15.03 -13.09 -10.03
CA LYS A 3 -14.22 -13.67 -8.93
C LYS A 3 -12.79 -13.99 -9.34
N SER A 4 -12.60 -14.60 -10.51
CA SER A 4 -11.27 -14.91 -11.07
C SER A 4 -10.40 -13.67 -11.29
N PHE A 5 -11.01 -12.52 -11.60
CA PHE A 5 -10.27 -11.26 -11.74
C PHE A 5 -9.80 -10.72 -10.39
N ILE A 6 -10.64 -10.83 -9.35
CA ILE A 6 -10.30 -10.36 -8.01
C ILE A 6 -9.13 -11.17 -7.44
N GLU A 7 -9.12 -12.49 -7.64
CA GLU A 7 -8.01 -13.35 -7.19
C GLU A 7 -6.70 -12.97 -7.88
N GLN A 8 -6.72 -12.77 -9.21
CA GLN A 8 -5.53 -12.30 -9.94
C GLN A 8 -5.01 -10.95 -9.43
N MET A 9 -5.90 -10.02 -9.08
CA MET A 9 -5.49 -8.72 -8.54
C MET A 9 -4.94 -8.85 -7.12
N LYS A 10 -5.51 -9.75 -6.32
CA LYS A 10 -5.04 -10.05 -4.97
C LYS A 10 -3.62 -10.60 -4.98
N GLU A 11 -3.32 -11.58 -5.83
CA GLU A 11 -1.97 -12.13 -5.98
C GLU A 11 -0.95 -11.03 -6.33
N LYS A 12 -1.28 -10.18 -7.31
CA LYS A 12 -0.42 -9.03 -7.68
C LYS A 12 -0.20 -8.05 -6.53
N LEU A 13 -1.25 -7.76 -5.76
CA LEU A 13 -1.16 -6.87 -4.60
C LEU A 13 -0.30 -7.49 -3.48
N GLU A 14 -0.40 -8.80 -3.25
CA GLU A 14 0.43 -9.50 -2.27
C GLU A 14 1.90 -9.54 -2.68
N GLU A 15 2.20 -9.77 -3.95
CA GLU A 15 3.56 -9.67 -4.49
C GLU A 15 4.09 -8.24 -4.34
N ARG A 16 3.28 -7.23 -4.71
CA ARG A 16 3.68 -5.83 -4.59
C ARG A 16 3.93 -5.45 -3.13
N LYS A 17 3.06 -5.88 -2.21
CA LYS A 17 3.24 -5.70 -0.77
C LYS A 17 4.60 -6.24 -0.32
N LYS A 18 4.93 -7.49 -0.68
CA LYS A 18 6.22 -8.10 -0.32
C LYS A 18 7.40 -7.32 -0.89
N SER A 19 7.31 -6.84 -2.13
CA SER A 19 8.36 -6.02 -2.73
C SER A 19 8.59 -4.70 -1.97
N LEU A 20 7.52 -3.97 -1.65
CA LEU A 20 7.59 -2.71 -0.92
C LEU A 20 8.13 -2.90 0.50
N GLU A 21 7.68 -3.94 1.21
CA GLU A 21 8.21 -4.27 2.53
C GLU A 21 9.70 -4.68 2.47
N LYS A 22 10.16 -5.29 1.38
CA LYS A 22 11.58 -5.62 1.18
C LYS A 22 12.41 -4.38 0.88
N GLU A 23 11.90 -3.47 0.04
CA GLU A 23 12.54 -2.17 -0.24
C GLU A 23 12.69 -1.36 1.05
N LEU A 24 11.61 -1.21 1.83
CA LEU A 24 11.65 -0.51 3.12
C LEU A 24 12.63 -1.14 4.11
N LYS A 25 12.67 -2.48 4.23
CA LYS A 25 13.63 -3.18 5.12
C LYS A 25 15.10 -2.92 4.83
N SER A 26 15.45 -2.42 3.65
CA SER A 26 16.84 -2.16 3.31
C SER A 26 17.43 -0.95 4.02
N PHE A 27 16.59 -0.01 4.47
CA PHE A 27 17.04 1.23 5.12
C PHE A 27 16.10 1.73 6.25
N ALA A 28 14.98 1.06 6.49
CA ALA A 28 14.00 1.40 7.52
C ALA A 28 13.57 0.16 8.32
N GLN A 29 13.17 0.39 9.57
CA GLN A 29 12.62 -0.63 10.46
C GLN A 29 11.15 -0.37 10.75
N LYS A 30 10.38 -1.41 11.09
CA LYS A 30 9.01 -1.21 11.57
C LYS A 30 9.03 -0.51 12.92
N SER A 31 8.21 0.51 13.08
CA SER A 31 8.07 1.23 14.34
C SER A 31 7.51 0.31 15.43
N GLU A 32 8.08 0.38 16.63
CA GLU A 32 7.58 -0.33 17.81
C GLU A 32 6.20 0.21 18.25
N VAL A 33 5.92 1.47 17.94
CA VAL A 33 4.69 2.18 18.33
C VAL A 33 3.52 1.78 17.43
N SER A 34 3.79 1.48 16.17
CA SER A 34 2.77 1.15 15.18
C SER A 34 3.35 0.16 14.17
N GLN A 35 2.82 -1.08 14.15
CA GLN A 35 3.21 -2.11 13.19
C GLN A 35 2.94 -1.73 11.71
N LYS A 36 2.27 -0.59 11.48
CA LYS A 36 1.92 -0.07 10.16
C LYS A 36 2.91 0.99 9.66
N ASP A 37 3.72 1.55 10.54
CA ASP A 37 4.62 2.65 10.23
C ASP A 37 6.06 2.16 10.24
N TRP A 38 6.87 2.70 9.36
CA TRP A 38 8.29 2.46 9.20
C TRP A 38 9.06 3.68 9.70
N GLN A 39 10.30 3.44 10.06
CA GLN A 39 11.19 4.45 10.56
C GLN A 39 12.53 4.28 9.88
N THR A 40 12.95 5.28 9.11
CA THR A 40 14.29 5.34 8.52
C THR A 40 15.33 5.20 9.61
N LEU A 41 16.28 4.30 9.38
CA LEU A 41 17.44 4.12 10.25
C LEU A 41 18.45 5.22 9.94
N TYR A 42 18.98 5.86 10.98
CA TYR A 42 20.04 6.83 10.81
C TYR A 42 21.34 6.10 10.43
N PRO A 43 21.97 6.42 9.28
CA PRO A 43 23.24 5.82 8.89
C PRO A 43 24.34 6.15 9.89
N HIS A 44 25.24 5.21 10.13
CA HIS A 44 26.43 5.45 10.95
C HIS A 44 27.64 4.92 10.19
N PHE A 45 28.53 5.82 9.81
CA PHE A 45 29.80 5.53 9.16
C PHE A 45 30.91 5.50 10.21
N ASP A 46 32.00 4.80 9.90
CA ASP A 46 33.15 4.70 10.79
C ASP A 46 34.12 5.85 10.52
N GLY A 47 34.44 6.66 11.53
CA GLY A 47 35.55 7.63 11.48
C GLY A 47 35.32 8.94 12.25
N GLY A 48 34.08 9.24 12.66
CA GLY A 48 33.73 10.24 13.69
C GLY A 48 34.24 11.66 13.43
N ASN A 49 34.50 12.00 12.17
CA ASN A 49 34.88 13.35 11.78
C ASN A 49 33.67 14.11 11.22
N ILE A 50 33.77 15.45 11.21
CA ILE A 50 32.67 16.34 10.82
C ILE A 50 32.21 16.10 9.37
N GLU A 51 33.12 15.68 8.48
CA GLU A 51 32.79 15.40 7.09
C GLU A 51 31.92 14.14 6.96
N GLU A 52 32.25 13.08 7.69
CA GLU A 52 31.43 11.86 7.75
C GLU A 52 30.08 12.10 8.43
N GLU A 53 30.06 12.83 9.56
CA GLU A 53 28.80 13.21 10.22
C GLU A 53 27.88 14.00 9.26
N ALA A 54 28.46 14.90 8.45
CA ALA A 54 27.71 15.63 7.44
C ALA A 54 27.14 14.70 6.36
N ASN A 55 27.91 13.70 5.92
CA ASN A 55 27.46 12.71 4.95
C ASN A 55 26.32 11.81 5.52
N GLU A 56 26.39 11.44 6.80
CA GLU A 56 25.32 10.67 7.46
C GLU A 56 24.00 11.44 7.51
N VAL A 57 24.07 12.74 7.84
CA VAL A 57 22.89 13.63 7.83
C VAL A 57 22.31 13.72 6.42
N GLU A 58 23.15 13.95 5.41
CA GLU A 58 22.72 14.06 4.01
C GLU A 58 22.04 12.79 3.52
N GLU A 59 22.65 11.62 3.78
CA GLU A 59 22.07 10.32 3.42
C GLU A 59 20.73 10.12 4.13
N TYR A 60 20.66 10.38 5.44
CA TYR A 60 19.42 10.27 6.20
C TYR A 60 18.30 11.15 5.63
N GLU A 61 18.58 12.42 5.36
CA GLU A 61 17.63 13.36 4.77
C GLU A 61 17.14 12.90 3.39
N SER A 62 18.02 12.28 2.59
CA SER A 62 17.67 11.73 1.28
C SER A 62 16.73 10.52 1.36
N LEU A 63 16.84 9.71 2.42
CA LEU A 63 16.06 8.50 2.64
C LEU A 63 14.64 8.80 3.15
N LEU A 64 14.45 9.86 3.94
CA LEU A 64 13.14 10.26 4.49
C LEU A 64 12.02 10.39 3.44
N PRO A 65 12.16 11.12 2.32
CA PRO A 65 11.10 11.22 1.30
C PRO A 65 10.86 9.91 0.55
N ILE A 66 11.89 9.06 0.43
CA ILE A 66 11.79 7.74 -0.20
C ILE A 66 10.94 6.82 0.69
N GLU A 67 11.26 6.78 1.97
CA GLU A 67 10.51 6.09 3.03
C GLU A 67 9.02 6.43 2.95
N TYR A 68 8.70 7.71 3.10
CA TYR A 68 7.33 8.23 3.09
C TYR A 68 6.55 7.82 1.83
N THR A 69 7.20 7.88 0.67
CA THR A 69 6.59 7.50 -0.61
C THR A 69 6.28 6.00 -0.66
N LEU A 70 7.19 5.15 -0.17
CA LEU A 70 7.00 3.71 -0.12
C LEU A 70 5.92 3.33 0.89
N GLU A 71 5.85 4.00 2.04
CA GLU A 71 4.79 3.81 3.02
C GLU A 71 3.40 4.12 2.46
N LEU A 72 3.24 5.27 1.79
CA LEU A 72 1.97 5.65 1.19
C LEU A 72 1.50 4.60 0.17
N ARG A 73 2.43 4.07 -0.64
CA ARG A 73 2.14 2.99 -1.59
C ARG A 73 1.75 1.70 -0.87
N LEU A 74 2.48 1.32 0.18
CA LEU A 74 2.19 0.13 0.99
C LEU A 74 0.82 0.24 1.66
N LYS A 75 0.46 1.43 2.14
CA LYS A 75 -0.86 1.74 2.69
C LYS A 75 -1.96 1.57 1.65
N ASP A 76 -1.79 2.10 0.44
CA ASP A 76 -2.77 1.94 -0.64
C ASP A 76 -2.94 0.46 -1.05
N VAL A 77 -1.85 -0.31 -1.10
CA VAL A 77 -1.88 -1.77 -1.35
C VAL A 77 -2.63 -2.50 -0.24
N ASN A 78 -2.32 -2.20 1.03
CA ASN A 78 -3.00 -2.81 2.17
C ASN A 78 -4.50 -2.50 2.19
N LEU A 79 -4.89 -1.25 1.88
CA LEU A 79 -6.29 -0.86 1.76
C LEU A 79 -7.01 -1.60 0.61
N ALA A 80 -6.33 -1.81 -0.51
CA ALA A 80 -6.88 -2.57 -1.63
C ALA A 80 -7.13 -4.05 -1.25
N LEU A 81 -6.15 -4.69 -0.59
CA LEU A 81 -6.28 -6.05 -0.06
C LEU A 81 -7.40 -6.15 0.98
N GLU A 82 -7.53 -5.17 1.88
CA GLU A 82 -8.61 -5.13 2.85
C GLU A 82 -9.97 -5.04 2.16
N LYS A 83 -10.13 -4.19 1.15
CA LYS A 83 -11.37 -4.10 0.35
C LYS A 83 -11.70 -5.41 -0.36
N ILE A 84 -10.70 -6.11 -0.90
CA ILE A 84 -10.88 -7.44 -1.50
C ILE A 84 -11.36 -8.45 -0.45
N ASN A 85 -10.69 -8.51 0.69
CA ASN A 85 -11.04 -9.43 1.78
C ASN A 85 -12.46 -9.16 2.32
N LEU A 86 -12.83 -7.88 2.44
CA LEU A 86 -14.19 -7.48 2.80
C LEU A 86 -15.19 -7.89 1.72
N SER A 87 -14.90 -7.78 0.42
CA SER A 87 -15.83 -8.25 -0.61
C SER A 87 -16.03 -9.77 -0.59
N THR A 88 -14.99 -10.57 -0.31
CA THR A 88 -15.06 -12.04 -0.33
C THR A 88 -15.79 -12.62 0.90
N LYS A 89 -15.58 -12.04 2.10
CA LYS A 89 -16.23 -12.53 3.35
C LYS A 89 -17.76 -12.38 3.34
N LEU A 90 -18.30 -11.57 2.43
CA LEU A 90 -19.72 -11.25 2.35
C LEU A 90 -20.52 -12.25 1.52
N GLU A 91 -19.88 -13.03 0.64
CA GLU A 91 -20.56 -14.08 -0.13
C GLU A 91 -20.95 -15.28 0.74
N VAL A 92 -20.28 -15.48 1.89
CA VAL A 92 -20.41 -16.69 2.73
C VAL A 92 -21.42 -16.52 3.87
N ASN A 93 -21.71 -15.28 4.27
CA ASN A 93 -22.60 -14.98 5.37
C ASN A 93 -23.80 -14.17 4.87
N THR A 94 -25.00 -14.78 4.93
CA THR A 94 -26.35 -14.18 4.95
C THR A 94 -27.15 -14.06 3.64
N GLU A 95 -28.12 -14.96 3.48
CA GLU A 95 -29.37 -14.80 2.72
C GLU A 95 -30.45 -13.98 3.48
N ARG A 96 -30.19 -13.51 4.70
CA ARG A 96 -31.20 -12.80 5.52
C ARG A 96 -30.57 -11.69 6.36
N SER A 97 -30.37 -10.53 5.77
CA SER A 97 -30.57 -9.22 6.39
C SER A 97 -30.30 -8.14 5.36
N GLN A 98 -31.37 -7.42 5.01
CA GLN A 98 -31.33 -6.27 4.12
C GLN A 98 -30.36 -5.20 4.62
N SER A 99 -29.68 -4.62 3.64
CA SER A 99 -29.09 -3.29 3.62
C SER A 99 -27.56 -3.17 3.84
N ILE A 100 -26.94 -2.63 2.79
CA ILE A 100 -25.65 -1.90 2.73
C ILE A 100 -24.36 -2.72 2.78
N LYS A 101 -24.09 -3.55 1.76
CA LYS A 101 -22.75 -4.12 1.56
C LYS A 101 -22.27 -3.89 0.12
N LYS A 102 -21.79 -2.66 -0.12
CA LYS A 102 -21.21 -2.23 -1.40
C LYS A 102 -19.90 -3.00 -1.65
N ASP A 103 -19.81 -3.61 -2.82
CA ASP A 103 -18.61 -4.20 -3.43
C ASP A 103 -17.48 -3.13 -3.48
N LYS A 104 -16.65 -3.01 -2.44
CA LYS A 104 -15.77 -1.82 -2.25
C LYS A 104 -14.55 -1.80 -3.17
N TYR A 105 -14.06 -2.96 -3.61
CA TYR A 105 -12.89 -3.04 -4.47
C TYR A 105 -13.22 -2.60 -5.91
N GLY A 106 -12.38 -1.72 -6.47
CA GLY A 106 -12.61 -1.14 -7.80
C GLY A 106 -13.76 -0.15 -7.89
N ILE A 107 -14.12 0.50 -6.78
CA ILE A 107 -14.99 1.69 -6.77
C ILE A 107 -14.14 2.94 -6.50
N CYS A 108 -14.35 3.98 -7.30
CA CYS A 108 -13.69 5.28 -7.13
C CYS A 108 -14.17 5.96 -5.85
N GLU A 109 -13.23 6.35 -4.99
CA GLU A 109 -13.53 7.00 -3.71
C GLU A 109 -14.13 8.40 -3.86
N LYS A 110 -13.81 9.12 -4.96
CA LYS A 110 -14.30 10.48 -5.20
C LYS A 110 -15.72 10.54 -5.77
N CYS A 111 -16.04 9.68 -6.73
CA CYS A 111 -17.34 9.76 -7.45
C CYS A 111 -18.20 8.50 -7.34
N GLY A 112 -17.76 7.46 -6.62
CA GLY A 112 -18.50 6.21 -6.44
C GLY A 112 -18.67 5.36 -7.70
N ARG A 113 -18.10 5.76 -8.84
CA ARG A 113 -18.15 4.99 -10.10
C ARG A 113 -17.16 3.84 -10.09
N LYS A 114 -17.46 2.76 -10.81
CA LYS A 114 -16.55 1.63 -10.99
C LYS A 114 -15.27 2.08 -11.72
N ILE A 115 -14.13 1.64 -11.23
CA ILE A 115 -12.83 1.79 -11.86
C ILE A 115 -12.75 0.78 -13.01
N SER A 116 -12.18 1.20 -14.15
CA SER A 116 -12.05 0.31 -15.30
C SER A 116 -11.11 -0.86 -14.98
N LYS A 117 -11.42 -2.04 -15.53
CA LYS A 117 -10.62 -3.25 -15.28
C LYS A 117 -9.21 -3.10 -15.84
N GLU A 118 -9.09 -2.41 -16.96
CA GLU A 118 -7.82 -2.09 -17.63
C GLU A 118 -6.91 -1.30 -16.70
N ARG A 119 -7.47 -0.34 -15.95
CA ARG A 119 -6.73 0.42 -14.94
C ARG A 119 -6.32 -0.45 -13.76
N LEU A 120 -7.22 -1.26 -13.23
CA LEU A 120 -6.91 -2.17 -12.12
C LEU A 120 -5.88 -3.24 -12.51
N LYS A 121 -5.86 -3.69 -13.77
CA LYS A 121 -4.84 -4.65 -14.26
C LYS A 121 -3.42 -4.10 -14.18
N ILE A 122 -3.26 -2.78 -14.38
CA ILE A 122 -1.98 -2.08 -14.35
C ILE A 122 -1.68 -1.56 -12.93
N PHE A 123 -2.69 -1.00 -12.27
CA PHE A 123 -2.62 -0.43 -10.92
C PHE A 123 -3.74 -1.03 -10.03
N PRO A 124 -3.54 -2.24 -9.48
CA PRO A 124 -4.53 -2.91 -8.65
C PRO A 124 -4.94 -2.13 -7.39
N GLU A 125 -4.06 -1.26 -6.89
CA GLU A 125 -4.24 -0.39 -5.72
C GLU A 125 -4.96 0.93 -6.01
N ALA A 126 -5.36 1.17 -7.27
CA ALA A 126 -5.99 2.42 -7.67
C ALA A 126 -7.26 2.75 -6.85
N ARG A 127 -7.24 3.91 -6.18
CA ARG A 127 -8.35 4.43 -5.36
C ARG A 127 -9.36 5.27 -6.13
N THR A 128 -8.95 5.82 -7.27
CA THR A 128 -9.78 6.71 -8.09
C THR A 128 -9.83 6.26 -9.55
N CYS A 129 -10.95 6.58 -10.22
CA CYS A 129 -11.09 6.39 -11.66
C CYS A 129 -10.28 7.42 -12.44
N SER A 130 -10.00 7.13 -13.72
CA SER A 130 -9.19 8.02 -14.59
C SER A 130 -9.74 9.43 -14.74
N LYS A 131 -11.06 9.64 -14.56
CA LYS A 131 -11.69 10.97 -14.65
C LYS A 131 -11.56 11.82 -13.39
N CYS A 132 -11.18 11.22 -12.26
CA CYS A 132 -11.05 11.90 -10.97
C CYS A 132 -9.61 11.89 -10.44
N LYS A 133 -8.68 11.36 -11.25
CA LYS A 133 -7.24 11.46 -10.99
C LYS A 133 -6.82 12.90 -11.21
#